data_AF-A0A4R7FVD8-F1
#
_entry.id   AF-A0A4R7FVD8-F1
#
_cell.length_a   1.000
_cell.length_b   1.000
_cell.length_c   1.000
_cell.angle_alpha   90.00
_cell.angle_beta   90.00
_cell.angle_gamma   90.00
#
_symmetry.space_group_name_H-M   'P 1'
#
loop_
_entity.id
_entity.type
_entity.pdbx_description
1 polymer ?
#
loop_
_entity_poly.entity_id
_entity_poly.type
_entity_poly.pdbx_seq_one_letter_code
_entity_poly.pdbx_strand_id
1 'polypeptide(L)'
;MMKKLASYPKQNGLAKALREIGRIERSLFMLDWFRDPSLRRRVQAGLNKGEARNALARAVFMHRLGEIRDRGLENQSYRASGLTLLTAAISLWNTVYIERAIDSLRRKGIPINEQLITHLSPLGWEHINLSGDYVWRTNLKLGQGKYRALRSVDSSLYKKQA
;
A
#
# COMPACT_ATOMS: atom_id res chain seq x y z
N MET A 1 7.13 -32.05 -3.34
CA MET A 1 8.09 -32.14 -2.21
C MET A 1 7.53 -31.58 -0.90
N MET A 2 7.04 -30.32 -0.87
CA MET A 2 6.43 -29.69 0.33
C MET A 2 5.22 -30.46 0.92
N LYS A 3 4.39 -31.07 0.08
CA LYS A 3 3.23 -31.90 0.51
C LYS A 3 3.64 -33.14 1.33
N LYS A 4 4.82 -33.71 1.04
CA LYS A 4 5.37 -34.91 1.71
C LYS A 4 6.06 -34.56 3.02
N LEU A 5 6.60 -33.35 3.15
CA LEU A 5 7.17 -32.82 4.40
C LEU A 5 6.07 -32.43 5.40
N ALA A 6 4.94 -31.91 4.91
CA ALA A 6 3.78 -31.57 5.73
C ALA A 6 2.96 -32.77 6.22
N SER A 7 3.14 -33.97 5.64
CA SER A 7 2.44 -35.20 6.04
C SER A 7 3.11 -35.94 7.19
N TYR A 8 4.33 -35.56 7.58
CA TYR A 8 5.00 -36.17 8.74
C TYR A 8 4.51 -35.53 10.04
N PRO A 9 4.45 -36.29 11.16
CA PRO A 9 4.13 -35.75 12.47
C PRO A 9 5.06 -34.57 12.81
N LYS A 10 4.54 -33.54 13.49
CA LYS A 10 5.27 -32.31 13.88
C LYS A 10 6.58 -32.57 14.66
N GLN A 11 6.82 -33.80 15.10
CA GLN A 11 8.00 -34.27 15.84
C GLN A 11 9.01 -35.06 14.98
N ASN A 12 8.89 -35.09 13.64
CA ASN A 12 9.90 -35.71 12.79
C ASN A 12 11.26 -34.98 12.92
N GLY A 13 12.35 -35.72 13.15
CA GLY A 13 13.71 -35.19 13.29
C GLY A 13 14.16 -34.34 12.11
N LEU A 14 13.74 -34.69 10.88
CA LEU A 14 14.02 -33.88 9.69
C LEU A 14 13.34 -32.51 9.72
N ALA A 15 12.07 -32.45 10.15
CA ALA A 15 11.35 -31.19 10.30
C ALA A 15 11.96 -30.31 11.39
N LYS A 16 12.47 -30.93 12.47
CA LYS A 16 13.22 -30.24 13.52
C LYS A 16 14.53 -29.66 12.98
N ALA A 17 15.33 -30.44 12.25
CA ALA A 17 16.57 -29.97 11.65
C ALA A 17 16.36 -28.80 10.68
N LEU A 18 15.37 -28.88 9.79
CA LEU A 18 15.00 -27.78 8.88
C LEU A 18 14.56 -26.52 9.63
N ARG A 19 13.86 -26.68 10.76
CA ARG A 19 13.48 -25.56 11.62
C ARG A 19 14.68 -24.91 12.29
N GLU A 20 15.64 -25.69 12.77
CA GLU A 20 16.88 -25.15 13.35
C GLU A 20 17.70 -24.39 12.32
N ILE A 21 17.83 -24.90 11.09
CA ILE A 21 18.48 -24.17 9.99
C ILE A 21 17.80 -22.80 9.78
N GLY A 22 16.46 -22.76 9.72
CA GLY A 22 15.72 -21.50 9.60
C GLY A 22 15.89 -20.56 10.81
N ARG A 23 16.16 -21.08 12.02
CA ARG A 23 16.49 -20.26 13.19
C ARG A 23 17.89 -19.66 13.07
N ILE A 24 18.87 -20.43 12.61
CA ILE A 24 20.25 -19.95 12.38
C ILE A 24 20.24 -18.79 11.38
N GLU A 25 19.59 -18.96 10.22
CA GLU A 25 19.45 -17.90 9.21
C GLU A 25 18.79 -16.64 9.78
N ARG A 26 17.71 -16.80 10.57
CA ARG A 26 17.06 -15.67 11.24
C ARG A 26 17.99 -14.97 12.23
N SER A 27 18.76 -15.72 13.01
CA SER A 27 19.72 -15.16 13.96
C SER A 27 20.82 -14.37 13.26
N LEU A 28 21.41 -14.93 12.19
CA LEU A 28 22.40 -14.23 11.38
C LEU A 28 21.83 -12.93 10.80
N PHE A 29 20.64 -13.01 10.18
CA PHE A 29 19.97 -11.82 9.66
C PHE A 29 19.70 -10.77 10.74
N MET A 30 19.29 -11.17 11.95
CA MET A 30 19.04 -10.23 13.05
C MET A 30 20.33 -9.56 13.52
N LEU A 31 21.45 -10.30 13.58
CA LEU A 31 22.75 -9.72 13.90
C LEU A 31 23.18 -8.70 12.84
N ASP A 32 23.02 -9.02 11.55
CA ASP A 32 23.30 -8.10 10.45
C ASP A 32 22.38 -6.87 10.52
N TRP A 33 21.09 -7.08 10.80
CA TRP A 33 20.10 -6.01 10.95
C TRP A 33 20.47 -5.08 12.12
N PHE A 34 20.91 -5.59 13.27
CA PHE A 34 21.35 -4.74 14.37
C PHE A 34 22.61 -3.93 14.03
N ARG A 35 23.55 -4.53 13.29
CA ARG A 35 24.85 -3.92 12.99
C ARG A 35 24.83 -2.94 11.81
N ASP A 36 24.03 -3.18 10.78
CA ASP A 36 23.99 -2.36 9.56
C ASP A 36 22.76 -1.44 9.50
N PRO A 37 22.92 -0.12 9.71
CA PRO A 37 21.84 0.85 9.56
C PRO A 37 21.25 0.92 8.14
N SER A 38 22.03 0.60 7.10
CA SER A 38 21.58 0.65 5.71
C SER A 38 20.64 -0.51 5.41
N LEU A 39 20.96 -1.73 5.87
CA LEU A 39 20.04 -2.86 5.86
C LEU A 39 18.73 -2.52 6.59
N ARG A 40 18.79 -1.95 7.79
CA ARG A 40 17.57 -1.56 8.53
C ARG A 40 16.70 -0.60 7.75
N ARG A 41 17.29 0.46 7.17
CA ARG A 41 16.55 1.45 6.37
C ARG A 41 15.85 0.79 5.17
N ARG A 42 16.52 -0.11 4.46
CA ARG A 42 15.92 -0.85 3.32
C ARG A 42 14.77 -1.74 3.78
N VAL A 43 14.95 -2.49 4.86
CA VAL A 43 13.90 -3.36 5.45
C VAL A 43 12.71 -2.53 5.88
N GLN A 44 12.93 -1.42 6.59
CA GLN A 44 11.87 -0.51 7.04
C GLN A 44 11.12 0.09 5.86
N ALA A 45 11.82 0.51 4.79
CA ALA A 45 11.16 1.01 3.58
C ALA A 45 10.25 -0.04 2.93
N GLY A 46 10.65 -1.31 2.94
CA GLY A 46 9.80 -2.43 2.50
C GLY A 46 8.59 -2.63 3.40
N LEU A 47 8.80 -2.64 4.72
CA LEU A 47 7.73 -2.77 5.71
C LEU A 47 6.70 -1.63 5.60
N ASN A 48 7.16 -0.39 5.51
CA ASN A 48 6.31 0.79 5.37
C ASN A 48 5.39 0.69 4.13
N LYS A 49 5.88 0.14 3.01
CA LYS A 49 5.04 -0.11 1.82
C LYS A 49 3.93 -1.14 2.10
N GLY A 50 4.27 -2.24 2.77
CA GLY A 50 3.32 -3.28 3.15
C GLY A 50 2.28 -2.76 4.14
N GLU A 51 2.72 -2.02 5.16
CA GLU A 51 1.85 -1.40 6.16
C GLU A 51 0.91 -0.37 5.54
N ALA A 52 1.41 0.50 4.66
CA ALA A 52 0.59 1.48 3.94
C ALA A 52 -0.47 0.79 3.07
N ARG A 53 -0.10 -0.28 2.35
CA ARG A 53 -1.07 -1.07 1.57
C ARG A 53 -2.13 -1.70 2.46
N ASN A 54 -1.72 -2.28 3.59
CA ASN A 54 -2.63 -2.91 4.54
C ASN A 54 -3.55 -1.87 5.21
N ALA A 55 -3.03 -0.67 5.49
CA ALA A 55 -3.81 0.41 6.04
C ALA A 55 -4.85 0.93 5.04
N LEU A 56 -4.47 1.10 3.76
CA LEU A 56 -5.41 1.38 2.68
C LEU A 56 -6.48 0.29 2.55
N ALA A 57 -6.07 -0.98 2.53
CA ALA A 57 -7.01 -2.09 2.44
C ALA A 57 -8.00 -2.12 3.62
N ARG A 58 -7.55 -1.83 4.85
CA ARG A 58 -8.43 -1.68 6.02
C ARG A 58 -9.37 -0.49 5.88
N ALA A 59 -8.87 0.64 5.38
CA ALA A 59 -9.68 1.82 5.14
C ALA A 59 -10.74 1.59 4.06
N VAL A 60 -10.44 0.80 3.02
CA VAL A 60 -11.42 0.41 2.00
C VAL A 60 -12.42 -0.60 2.56
N PHE A 61 -11.95 -1.55 3.38
CA PHE A 61 -12.78 -2.56 4.04
C PHE A 61 -13.32 -2.07 5.38
N MET A 62 -13.99 -0.91 5.39
CA MET A 62 -14.48 -0.28 6.63
C MET A 62 -15.51 -1.14 7.40
N HIS A 63 -16.30 -1.93 6.68
CA HIS A 63 -17.31 -2.77 7.31
C HIS A 63 -16.68 -4.05 7.91
N ARG A 64 -17.03 -4.35 9.17
CA ARG A 64 -16.53 -5.51 9.94
C ARG A 64 -15.03 -5.48 10.29
N LEU A 65 -14.44 -4.30 10.52
CA LEU A 65 -13.06 -4.16 11.04
C LEU A 65 -11.97 -4.82 10.16
N GLY A 66 -12.17 -5.00 8.86
CA GLY A 66 -11.19 -5.72 8.03
C GLY A 66 -11.40 -7.24 7.95
N GLU A 67 -12.40 -7.81 8.62
CA GLU A 67 -12.57 -9.26 8.72
C GLU A 67 -13.52 -9.86 7.68
N ILE A 68 -13.02 -10.85 6.94
CA ILE A 68 -13.81 -11.63 5.99
C ILE A 68 -14.47 -12.81 6.72
N ARG A 69 -15.69 -12.62 7.24
CA ARG A 69 -16.47 -13.65 7.96
C ARG A 69 -17.52 -14.37 7.09
N ASP A 70 -17.24 -14.61 5.81
CA ASP A 70 -18.19 -15.34 4.95
C ASP A 70 -18.17 -16.82 5.27
N ARG A 71 -19.35 -17.44 5.22
CA ARG A 71 -19.51 -18.88 5.49
C ARG A 71 -18.92 -19.77 4.39
N GLY A 72 -18.76 -19.27 3.15
CA GLY A 72 -18.23 -20.03 2.02
C GLY A 72 -16.87 -19.53 1.53
N LEU A 73 -15.96 -20.46 1.22
CA LEU A 73 -14.61 -20.16 0.71
C LEU A 73 -14.65 -19.30 -0.57
N GLU A 74 -15.60 -19.58 -1.45
CA GLU A 74 -15.81 -18.83 -2.69
C GLU A 74 -16.18 -17.37 -2.42
N ASN A 75 -17.11 -17.12 -1.50
CA ASN A 75 -17.49 -15.76 -1.09
C ASN A 75 -16.33 -15.00 -0.42
N GLN A 76 -15.52 -15.69 0.39
CA GLN A 76 -14.30 -15.12 0.95
C GLN A 76 -13.31 -14.71 -0.15
N SER A 77 -13.13 -15.56 -1.17
CA SER A 77 -12.29 -15.31 -2.34
C SER A 77 -12.76 -14.11 -3.15
N TYR A 78 -14.07 -14.01 -3.44
CA TYR A 78 -14.64 -12.86 -4.15
C TYR A 78 -14.42 -11.56 -3.41
N ARG A 79 -14.61 -11.54 -2.08
CA ARG A 79 -14.35 -10.34 -1.28
C ARG A 79 -12.88 -9.96 -1.21
N ALA A 80 -11.99 -10.93 -1.02
CA ALA A 80 -10.55 -10.68 -1.03
C ALA A 80 -10.08 -10.14 -2.40
N SER A 81 -10.63 -10.68 -3.48
CA SER A 81 -10.35 -10.24 -4.85
C SER A 81 -10.88 -8.84 -5.11
N GLY A 82 -12.11 -8.54 -4.71
CA GLY A 82 -12.71 -7.21 -4.83
C GLY A 82 -11.94 -6.15 -4.03
N LEU A 83 -11.52 -6.47 -2.81
CA LEU A 83 -10.68 -5.57 -2.00
C LEU A 83 -9.33 -5.31 -2.66
N THR A 84 -8.70 -6.36 -3.20
CA THR A 84 -7.44 -6.24 -3.94
C THR A 84 -7.61 -5.34 -5.17
N LEU A 85 -8.69 -5.54 -5.93
CA LEU A 85 -9.01 -4.75 -7.11
C LEU A 85 -9.21 -3.27 -6.76
N LEU A 86 -10.01 -2.97 -5.74
CA LEU A 86 -10.31 -1.59 -5.34
C LEU A 86 -9.06 -0.88 -4.78
N THR A 87 -8.25 -1.58 -3.99
CA THR A 87 -6.95 -1.08 -3.49
C THR A 87 -6.02 -0.74 -4.66
N ALA A 88 -5.95 -1.60 -5.67
CA ALA A 88 -5.14 -1.36 -6.87
C ALA A 88 -5.69 -0.20 -7.70
N ALA A 89 -7.01 -0.08 -7.85
CA ALA A 89 -7.66 1.01 -8.57
C ALA A 89 -7.38 2.38 -7.92
N ILE A 90 -7.46 2.46 -6.58
CA ILE A 90 -7.10 3.65 -5.82
C ILE A 90 -5.62 4.00 -6.02
N SER A 91 -4.74 2.99 -5.90
CA SER A 91 -3.30 3.19 -6.09
C SER A 91 -2.99 3.74 -7.49
N LEU A 92 -3.62 3.18 -8.52
CA LEU A 92 -3.47 3.64 -9.90
C LEU A 92 -3.97 5.07 -10.08
N TRP A 93 -5.16 5.38 -9.56
CA TRP A 93 -5.73 6.73 -9.59
C TRP A 93 -4.79 7.73 -8.92
N ASN A 94 -4.27 7.41 -7.74
CA ASN A 94 -3.33 8.27 -7.03
C ASN A 94 -2.04 8.48 -7.81
N THR A 95 -1.43 7.44 -8.39
CA THR A 95 -0.22 7.58 -9.22
C THR A 95 -0.43 8.59 -10.34
N VAL A 96 -1.53 8.46 -11.09
CA VAL A 96 -1.86 9.35 -12.21
C VAL A 96 -2.09 10.79 -11.74
N TYR A 97 -2.81 11.00 -10.62
CA TYR A 97 -3.12 12.35 -10.15
C TYR A 97 -1.96 13.02 -9.41
N ILE A 98 -1.09 12.25 -8.76
CA ILE A 98 0.16 12.76 -8.18
C ILE A 98 1.06 13.31 -9.28
N GLU A 99 1.27 12.57 -10.37
CA GLU A 99 2.04 13.04 -11.53
C GLU A 99 1.47 14.36 -12.08
N ARG A 100 0.16 14.42 -12.29
CA ARG A 100 -0.52 15.63 -12.77
C ARG A 100 -0.41 16.81 -11.80
N ALA A 101 -0.44 16.54 -10.50
CA ALA A 101 -0.26 17.56 -9.47
C ALA A 101 1.16 18.12 -9.51
N ILE A 102 2.17 17.26 -9.61
CA ILE A 102 3.58 17.65 -9.77
C ILE A 102 3.77 18.51 -11.01
N ASP A 103 3.24 18.08 -12.17
CA ASP A 103 3.31 18.85 -13.41
C ASP A 103 2.63 20.23 -13.30
N SER A 104 1.48 20.28 -12.61
CA SER A 104 0.79 21.54 -12.36
C SER A 104 1.62 22.48 -11.48
N LEU A 105 2.29 21.96 -10.46
CA LEU A 105 3.19 22.73 -9.59
C LEU A 105 4.42 23.23 -10.35
N ARG A 106 5.03 22.39 -11.19
CA ARG A 106 6.14 22.77 -12.08
C ARG A 106 5.75 23.92 -13.01
N ARG A 107 4.58 23.83 -13.66
CA ARG A 107 4.07 24.92 -14.54
C ARG A 107 3.80 26.23 -13.80
N LYS A 108 3.49 26.17 -12.51
CA LYS A 108 3.29 27.36 -11.66
C LYS A 108 4.62 27.95 -11.15
N GLY A 109 5.77 27.35 -11.47
CA GLY A 109 7.08 27.80 -10.99
C GLY A 109 7.31 27.59 -9.50
N ILE A 110 6.53 26.71 -8.85
CA ILE A 110 6.73 26.39 -7.43
C ILE A 110 7.96 25.48 -7.32
N PRO A 111 8.97 25.81 -6.50
CA PRO A 111 10.15 24.97 -6.35
C PRO A 111 9.77 23.65 -5.69
N ILE A 112 10.12 22.53 -6.33
CA ILE A 112 9.87 21.17 -5.83
C ILE A 112 11.22 20.49 -5.62
N ASN A 113 11.40 19.85 -4.47
CA ASN A 113 12.57 19.01 -4.24
C ASN A 113 12.38 17.65 -4.95
N GLU A 114 13.10 17.45 -6.05
CA GLU A 114 13.07 16.22 -6.84
C GLU A 114 13.45 14.96 -6.03
N GLN A 115 14.29 15.08 -5.00
CA GLN A 115 14.64 13.96 -4.13
C GLN A 115 13.42 13.46 -3.34
N LEU A 116 12.56 14.37 -2.89
CA LEU A 116 11.36 14.02 -2.12
C LEU A 116 10.28 13.36 -3.00
N ILE A 117 10.26 13.63 -4.30
CA ILE A 117 9.33 12.98 -5.23
C ILE A 117 9.52 11.47 -5.22
N THR A 118 10.77 11.00 -5.12
CA THR A 118 11.08 9.55 -5.06
C THR A 118 10.51 8.84 -3.83
N HIS A 119 10.13 9.61 -2.79
CA HIS A 119 9.57 9.11 -1.55
C HIS A 119 8.03 9.19 -1.51
N LEU A 120 7.38 9.70 -2.56
CA LEU A 120 5.92 9.74 -2.63
C LEU A 120 5.33 8.33 -2.71
N SER A 121 4.28 8.12 -1.93
CA SER A 121 3.52 6.87 -1.94
C SER A 121 2.15 7.10 -2.57
N PRO A 122 1.74 6.30 -3.57
CA PRO A 122 0.39 6.38 -4.13
C PRO A 122 -0.65 5.71 -3.23
N LEU A 123 -0.27 5.27 -2.03
CA LEU A 123 -1.15 4.52 -1.13
C LEU A 123 -1.93 5.40 -0.16
N GLY A 124 -1.80 6.73 -0.17
CA GLY A 124 -2.61 7.62 0.67
C GLY A 124 -4.10 7.63 0.27
N TRP A 125 -5.01 7.84 1.23
CA TRP A 125 -6.46 7.79 0.98
C TRP A 125 -7.27 8.88 1.68
N GLU A 126 -6.62 9.76 2.43
CA GLU A 126 -7.27 10.83 3.21
C GLU A 126 -8.05 11.80 2.31
N HIS A 127 -7.67 11.93 1.04
CA HIS A 127 -8.36 12.75 0.04
C HIS A 127 -9.53 12.05 -0.65
N ILE A 128 -9.74 10.76 -0.40
CA ILE A 128 -10.78 9.91 -1.02
C ILE A 128 -11.91 9.72 -0.02
N ASN A 129 -13.14 10.01 -0.46
CA ASN A 129 -14.29 9.70 0.36
C ASN A 129 -14.63 8.22 0.26
N LEU A 130 -14.38 7.47 1.33
CA LEU A 130 -14.66 6.02 1.43
C LEU A 130 -15.99 5.71 2.14
N SER A 131 -16.63 6.71 2.74
CA SER A 131 -17.86 6.55 3.54
C SER A 131 -18.84 7.72 3.35
N GLY A 132 -20.13 7.48 3.56
CA GLY A 132 -21.16 8.52 3.39
C GLY A 132 -21.70 8.59 1.96
N ASP A 133 -22.22 9.76 1.59
CA ASP A 133 -23.03 9.89 0.38
C ASP A 133 -22.20 10.10 -0.89
N TYR A 134 -22.51 9.30 -1.91
CA TYR A 134 -21.89 9.37 -3.23
C TYR A 134 -22.81 10.11 -4.20
N VAL A 135 -22.46 11.36 -4.50
CA VAL A 135 -23.19 12.16 -5.51
C VAL A 135 -22.59 11.91 -6.90
N TRP A 136 -23.30 11.12 -7.70
CA TRP A 136 -22.94 10.86 -9.09
C TRP A 136 -23.54 11.93 -9.99
N ARG A 137 -22.69 12.82 -10.53
CA ARG A 137 -23.11 13.78 -11.55
C ARG A 137 -23.16 13.09 -12.91
N THR A 138 -24.34 12.71 -13.37
CA THR A 138 -24.58 11.97 -14.63
C THR A 138 -24.10 12.71 -15.89
N ASN A 139 -23.89 14.02 -15.80
CA ASN A 139 -23.47 14.88 -16.93
C ASN A 139 -21.95 15.02 -17.09
N LEU A 140 -21.13 14.43 -16.22
CA LEU A 140 -19.67 14.54 -16.33
C LEU A 140 -19.10 13.46 -17.27
N LYS A 141 -19.33 13.61 -18.58
CA LYS A 141 -18.63 12.80 -19.59
C LYS A 141 -17.20 13.32 -19.75
N LEU A 142 -16.25 12.70 -19.06
CA LEU A 142 -14.83 12.88 -19.36
C LEU A 142 -14.56 12.25 -20.73
N GLY A 143 -14.08 13.04 -21.69
CA GLY A 143 -13.62 12.49 -22.98
C GLY A 143 -12.46 11.51 -22.79
N GLN A 144 -12.18 10.66 -23.78
CA GLN A 144 -11.02 9.75 -23.73
C GLN A 144 -9.73 10.54 -23.43
N GLY A 145 -8.92 10.04 -22.49
CA GLY A 145 -7.69 10.70 -22.05
C GLY A 145 -7.88 12.01 -21.27
N LYS A 146 -9.12 12.43 -20.97
CA LYS A 146 -9.40 13.60 -20.13
C LYS A 146 -9.51 13.19 -18.67
N TYR A 147 -8.93 14.00 -17.80
CA TYR A 147 -8.94 13.81 -16.36
C TYR A 147 -9.83 14.85 -15.69
N ARG A 148 -10.26 14.57 -14.46
CA ARG A 148 -10.90 15.59 -13.63
C ARG A 148 -9.89 16.71 -13.34
N ALA A 149 -10.41 17.93 -13.21
CA ALA A 149 -9.60 19.06 -12.79
C ALA A 149 -9.00 18.80 -11.39
N LEU A 150 -7.78 19.27 -11.18
CA LEU A 150 -7.17 19.28 -9.85
C LEU A 150 -7.95 20.27 -8.96
N ARG A 151 -8.06 19.95 -7.67
CA ARG A 151 -8.63 20.89 -6.70
C ARG A 151 -7.70 22.09 -6.56
N SER A 152 -8.26 23.29 -6.42
CA SER A 152 -7.47 24.45 -6.01
C SER A 152 -7.03 24.25 -4.56
N VAL A 153 -5.73 24.41 -4.32
CA VAL A 153 -5.15 24.39 -2.99
C VAL A 153 -4.39 25.69 -2.83
N ASP A 154 -4.62 26.37 -1.71
CA ASP A 154 -3.83 27.53 -1.34
C ASP A 154 -2.43 27.07 -0.93
N SER A 155 -1.43 27.39 -1.76
CA SER A 155 -0.05 27.00 -1.53
C SER A 155 0.61 27.80 -0.40
N SER A 156 0.00 28.89 0.07
CA SER A 156 0.50 29.68 1.20
C SER A 156 0.48 28.87 2.51
N LEU A 157 -0.50 27.97 2.67
CA LEU A 157 -0.66 27.10 3.84
C LEU A 157 0.51 26.12 4.06
N TYR A 158 1.33 25.89 3.03
CA TYR A 158 2.42 24.91 3.05
C TYR A 158 3.81 25.55 2.93
N LYS A 159 3.90 26.89 2.84
CA LYS A 159 5.19 27.57 3.02
C LYS A 159 5.59 27.45 4.48
N LYS A 160 6.55 26.56 4.78
CA LYS A 160 7.30 26.67 6.04
C LYS A 160 7.91 28.08 6.08
N GLN A 161 7.64 28.83 7.15
CA GLN A 161 8.42 30.02 7.49
C GLN A 161 9.90 29.59 7.48
N ALA A 162 10.68 30.26 6.65
CA ALA A 162 12.13 30.07 6.57
C ALA A 162 12.79 30.53 7.87
#